data_AF-A0A1G3A2C7-F1
#
_entry.id   AF-A0A1G3A2C7-F1
#
_cell.length_a   1.000
_cell.length_b   1.000
_cell.length_c   1.000
_cell.angle_alpha   90.00
_cell.angle_beta   90.00
_cell.angle_gamma   90.00
#
_symmetry.space_group_name_H-M   'P 1'
#
loop_
_entity.id
_entity.type
_entity.pdbx_description
1 polymer ?
#
loop_
_entity_poly.entity_id
_entity_poly.type
_entity_poly.pdbx_seq_one_letter_code
_entity_poly.pdbx_strand_id
1 'polypeptide(L)'
;MPYYFTMKRNATIVLLLLAGFAARGYADEPPRTGTFEEKEETTGVDIAYYIPEAYDKDKTYSIFVAHHGVGDGGVKMRAHMLKFLKEKDWILICPTNAGLVRGNAGQTVKDADKVADASKSAVEKILKNYHTDKKRVLVMGYSGGGHTLARSFEKYPETFAAMAVCSCNGPTFAFTANGNDRPVFIVRGEKDLANIVRDAGKYKDGLTRAGYKSVKSVVIPDGKHYVGEETMRELFAWWDEAVLKHDAKK
;
A
#
# COMPACT_ATOMS: atom_id res chain seq x y z
N MET A 1 72.24 -52.81 -33.60
CA MET A 1 71.41 -52.53 -32.39
C MET A 1 72.16 -51.51 -31.57
N PRO A 2 71.55 -50.36 -31.22
CA PRO A 2 70.33 -50.27 -30.43
C PRO A 2 69.22 -49.39 -31.03
N TYR A 3 68.04 -49.53 -30.43
CA TYR A 3 66.81 -48.79 -30.66
C TYR A 3 66.94 -47.31 -30.24
N TYR A 4 66.40 -46.38 -31.04
CA TYR A 4 65.90 -45.10 -30.57
C TYR A 4 64.50 -44.85 -31.16
N PHE A 5 63.49 -44.97 -30.29
CA PHE A 5 62.11 -44.58 -30.55
C PHE A 5 62.04 -43.05 -30.73
N THR A 6 61.57 -42.59 -31.89
CA THR A 6 61.20 -41.19 -32.12
C THR A 6 59.74 -41.00 -31.72
N MET A 7 59.48 -40.42 -30.55
CA MET A 7 58.15 -39.89 -30.20
C MET A 7 57.88 -38.63 -31.00
N LYS A 8 56.98 -38.69 -31.99
CA LYS A 8 56.32 -37.49 -32.53
C LYS A 8 55.30 -37.00 -31.51
N ARG A 9 55.57 -35.86 -30.86
CA ARG A 9 54.57 -35.10 -30.10
C ARG A 9 53.60 -34.47 -31.10
N ASN A 10 52.41 -35.03 -31.22
CA ASN A 10 51.28 -34.35 -31.85
C ASN A 10 50.80 -33.26 -30.88
N ALA A 11 51.05 -32.00 -31.22
CA ALA A 11 50.47 -30.87 -30.51
C ALA A 11 49.01 -30.71 -30.98
N THR A 12 48.06 -31.24 -30.21
CA THR A 12 46.66 -30.91 -30.37
C THR A 12 46.45 -29.48 -29.86
N ILE A 13 46.29 -28.53 -30.79
CA ILE A 13 45.82 -27.18 -30.45
C ILE A 13 44.34 -27.31 -30.10
N VAL A 14 44.02 -27.22 -28.80
CA VAL A 14 42.65 -27.02 -28.34
C VAL A 14 42.34 -25.53 -28.48
N LEU A 15 41.58 -25.18 -29.52
CA LEU A 15 41.00 -23.85 -29.66
C LEU A 15 39.90 -23.71 -28.59
N LEU A 16 40.21 -23.06 -27.46
CA LEU A 16 39.21 -22.62 -26.50
C LEU A 16 38.40 -21.49 -27.16
N LEU A 17 37.22 -21.82 -27.67
CA LEU A 17 36.17 -20.86 -27.99
C LEU A 17 35.72 -20.21 -26.67
N LEU A 18 36.34 -19.08 -26.32
CA LEU A 18 35.78 -18.14 -25.36
C LEU A 18 34.48 -17.60 -25.96
N ALA A 19 33.36 -18.24 -25.63
CA ALA A 19 32.05 -17.65 -25.79
C ALA A 19 32.02 -16.37 -24.95
N GLY A 20 32.14 -15.22 -25.60
CA GLY A 20 31.95 -13.93 -24.96
C GLY A 20 30.55 -13.92 -24.35
N PHE A 21 30.46 -13.95 -23.03
CA PHE A 21 29.30 -13.40 -22.33
C PHE A 21 29.31 -11.91 -22.60
N ALA A 22 28.69 -11.51 -23.72
CA ALA A 22 28.17 -10.17 -23.83
C ALA A 22 27.25 -10.02 -22.61
N ALA A 23 27.60 -9.10 -21.71
CA ALA A 23 26.67 -8.58 -20.74
C ALA A 23 25.47 -8.07 -21.54
N ARG A 24 24.41 -8.89 -21.63
CA ARG A 24 23.08 -8.39 -21.92
C ARG A 24 22.85 -7.37 -20.82
N GLY A 25 22.94 -6.09 -21.17
CA GLY A 25 22.33 -5.06 -20.33
C GLY A 25 20.95 -5.58 -19.99
N TYR A 26 20.60 -5.57 -18.71
CA TYR A 26 19.22 -5.78 -18.29
C TYR A 26 18.41 -4.73 -19.05
N ALA A 27 17.84 -5.12 -20.20
CA ALA A 27 16.73 -4.39 -20.76
C ALA A 27 15.68 -4.50 -19.67
N ASP A 28 15.31 -3.36 -19.09
CA ASP A 28 14.28 -3.29 -18.06
C ASP A 28 13.09 -4.10 -18.55
N GLU A 29 12.76 -5.19 -17.85
CA GLU A 29 11.53 -5.91 -18.14
C GLU A 29 10.38 -4.89 -18.11
N PRO A 30 9.43 -4.98 -19.05
CA PRO A 30 8.32 -4.05 -19.07
C PRO A 30 7.65 -4.03 -17.69
N PRO A 31 7.28 -2.83 -17.19
CA PRO A 31 6.71 -2.71 -15.85
C PRO A 31 5.48 -3.62 -15.74
N ARG A 32 5.39 -4.37 -14.64
CA ARG A 32 4.31 -5.34 -14.42
C ARG A 32 2.99 -4.59 -14.22
N THR A 33 2.09 -4.65 -15.19
CA THR A 33 0.76 -4.01 -15.10
C THR A 33 -0.35 -5.02 -14.80
N GLY A 34 -1.57 -4.51 -14.61
CA GLY A 34 -2.75 -5.31 -14.29
C GLY A 34 -2.84 -5.66 -12.81
N THR A 35 -3.65 -6.68 -12.50
CA THR A 35 -3.80 -7.19 -11.14
C THR A 35 -2.88 -8.37 -10.89
N PHE A 36 -2.20 -8.39 -9.74
CA PHE A 36 -1.40 -9.53 -9.33
C PHE A 36 -1.25 -9.61 -7.82
N GLU A 37 -0.80 -10.76 -7.33
CA GLU A 37 -0.50 -11.01 -5.93
C GLU A 37 0.98 -11.35 -5.75
N GLU A 38 1.52 -10.96 -4.60
CA GLU A 38 2.84 -11.36 -4.15
C GLU A 38 2.82 -11.53 -2.63
N LYS A 39 3.77 -12.31 -2.12
CA LYS A 39 4.03 -12.40 -0.69
C LYS A 39 5.22 -11.51 -0.37
N GLU A 40 5.05 -10.55 0.53
CA GLU A 40 6.15 -9.69 0.98
C GLU A 40 7.17 -10.57 1.73
N GLU A 41 8.43 -10.53 1.32
CA GLU A 41 9.41 -11.56 1.69
C GLU A 41 9.75 -11.56 3.17
N THR A 42 9.81 -10.38 3.80
CA THR A 42 10.26 -10.23 5.19
C THR A 42 9.17 -10.60 6.18
N THR A 43 7.97 -10.11 5.93
CA THR A 43 6.80 -10.27 6.78
C THR A 43 6.04 -11.55 6.42
N GLY A 44 6.07 -12.00 5.18
CA GLY A 44 5.24 -13.09 4.67
C GLY A 44 3.78 -12.71 4.44
N VAL A 45 3.45 -11.41 4.48
CA VAL A 45 2.10 -10.89 4.23
C VAL A 45 1.77 -10.99 2.74
N ASP A 46 0.60 -11.55 2.42
CA ASP A 46 0.10 -11.58 1.04
C ASP A 46 -0.45 -10.20 0.66
N ILE A 47 0.00 -9.67 -0.48
CA ILE A 47 -0.36 -8.35 -0.98
C ILE A 47 -0.97 -8.50 -2.37
N ALA A 48 -2.15 -7.92 -2.55
CA ALA A 48 -2.80 -7.80 -3.85
C ALA A 48 -2.54 -6.40 -4.42
N TYR A 49 -1.99 -6.35 -5.63
CA TYR A 49 -1.67 -5.12 -6.34
C TYR A 49 -2.61 -4.90 -7.52
N TYR A 50 -2.76 -3.64 -7.91
CA TYR A 50 -3.19 -3.24 -9.23
C TYR A 50 -2.33 -2.08 -9.74
N ILE A 51 -1.83 -2.23 -10.95
CA ILE A 51 -1.23 -1.16 -11.75
C ILE A 51 -2.07 -1.04 -13.03
N PRO A 52 -2.43 0.18 -13.47
CA PRO A 52 -3.20 0.36 -14.71
C PRO A 52 -2.57 -0.38 -15.90
N GLU A 53 -3.38 -1.10 -16.68
CA GLU A 53 -2.89 -1.81 -17.86
C GLU A 53 -2.28 -0.85 -18.89
N ALA A 54 -2.87 0.34 -19.02
CA ALA A 54 -2.38 1.46 -19.81
C ALA A 54 -1.41 2.36 -19.03
N TYR A 55 -0.60 1.80 -18.13
CA TYR A 55 0.39 2.55 -17.37
C TYR A 55 1.34 3.30 -18.31
N ASP A 56 1.46 4.60 -18.07
CA ASP A 56 2.27 5.53 -18.85
C ASP A 56 3.39 6.09 -17.98
N LYS A 57 4.64 5.77 -18.30
CA LYS A 57 5.80 6.23 -17.53
C LYS A 57 5.97 7.75 -17.52
N ASP A 58 5.32 8.47 -18.44
CA ASP A 58 5.39 9.94 -18.50
C ASP A 58 4.35 10.60 -17.57
N LYS A 59 3.41 9.82 -17.01
CA LYS A 59 2.45 10.28 -15.99
C LYS A 59 2.93 9.93 -14.58
N THR A 60 2.64 10.82 -13.64
CA THR A 60 2.89 10.57 -12.21
C THR A 60 1.64 9.98 -11.55
N TYR A 61 1.74 8.74 -11.08
CA TYR A 61 0.65 8.04 -10.40
C TYR A 61 0.65 8.29 -8.89
N SER A 62 -0.54 8.31 -8.28
CA SER A 62 -0.71 8.26 -6.82
C SER A 62 -0.71 6.81 -6.34
N ILE A 63 -0.33 6.56 -5.08
CA ILE A 63 -0.36 5.23 -4.47
C ILE A 63 -1.52 5.17 -3.47
N PHE A 64 -2.41 4.19 -3.64
CA PHE A 64 -3.49 3.89 -2.71
C PHE A 64 -3.19 2.59 -1.96
N VAL A 65 -3.01 2.66 -0.65
CA VAL A 65 -2.95 1.48 0.21
C VAL A 65 -4.30 1.30 0.90
N ALA A 66 -4.96 0.15 0.72
CA ALA A 66 -6.29 -0.11 1.28
C ALA A 66 -6.31 -1.37 2.17
N HIS A 67 -6.64 -1.20 3.45
CA HIS A 67 -6.72 -2.26 4.45
C HIS A 67 -8.15 -2.76 4.63
N HIS A 68 -8.33 -4.07 4.46
CA HIS A 68 -9.62 -4.74 4.49
C HIS A 68 -10.23 -4.86 5.90
N GLY A 69 -11.54 -5.13 5.95
CA GLY A 69 -12.29 -5.39 7.18
C GLY A 69 -12.16 -6.83 7.69
N VAL A 70 -12.80 -7.12 8.83
CA VAL A 70 -12.85 -8.48 9.41
C VAL A 70 -13.51 -9.46 8.43
N GLY A 71 -12.95 -10.67 8.29
CA GLY A 71 -13.46 -11.73 7.42
C GLY A 71 -13.17 -11.54 5.92
N ASP A 72 -12.46 -10.47 5.56
CA ASP A 72 -12.09 -10.15 4.19
C ASP A 72 -10.59 -10.39 3.92
N GLY A 73 -10.08 -10.04 2.73
CA GLY A 73 -8.67 -10.15 2.37
C GLY A 73 -8.25 -9.18 1.27
N GLY A 74 -6.93 -9.08 1.01
CA GLY A 74 -6.37 -8.11 0.08
C GLY A 74 -6.94 -8.19 -1.34
N VAL A 75 -7.13 -9.41 -1.88
CA VAL A 75 -7.69 -9.61 -3.22
C VAL A 75 -9.11 -9.07 -3.36
N LYS A 76 -9.95 -9.32 -2.35
CA LYS A 76 -11.33 -8.85 -2.33
C LYS A 76 -11.37 -7.33 -2.13
N MET A 77 -10.58 -6.78 -1.21
CA MET A 77 -10.44 -5.33 -1.04
C MET A 77 -9.97 -4.65 -2.35
N ARG A 78 -9.02 -5.25 -3.08
CA ARG A 78 -8.61 -4.77 -4.40
C ARG A 78 -9.80 -4.72 -5.36
N ALA A 79 -10.57 -5.81 -5.46
CA ALA A 79 -11.74 -5.88 -6.32
C ALA A 79 -12.81 -4.84 -5.94
N HIS A 80 -12.98 -4.53 -4.66
CA HIS A 80 -13.87 -3.47 -4.19
C HIS A 80 -13.36 -2.08 -4.59
N MET A 81 -12.09 -1.78 -4.33
CA MET A 81 -11.52 -0.46 -4.62
C MET A 81 -11.41 -0.15 -6.11
N LEU A 82 -11.17 -1.16 -6.94
CA LEU A 82 -11.12 -1.00 -8.40
C LEU A 82 -12.41 -0.46 -9.00
N LYS A 83 -13.56 -0.64 -8.34
CA LYS A 83 -14.84 -0.05 -8.77
C LYS A 83 -14.79 1.47 -8.76
N PHE A 84 -13.91 2.08 -7.96
CA PHE A 84 -13.78 3.52 -7.79
C PHE A 84 -12.54 4.13 -8.45
N LEU A 85 -11.63 3.30 -8.99
CA LEU A 85 -10.32 3.73 -9.52
C LEU A 85 -10.19 3.67 -11.04
N LYS A 86 -11.16 3.09 -11.76
CA LYS A 86 -11.05 2.82 -13.21
C LYS A 86 -10.62 4.00 -14.11
N GLU A 87 -10.82 5.24 -13.66
CA GLU A 87 -10.52 6.45 -14.42
C GLU A 87 -9.46 7.35 -13.75
N LYS A 88 -8.78 6.85 -12.71
CA LYS A 88 -7.80 7.65 -11.96
C LYS A 88 -6.39 7.09 -12.15
N ASP A 89 -5.40 7.98 -12.21
CA ASP A 89 -3.97 7.64 -12.25
C ASP A 89 -3.48 7.17 -10.88
N TRP A 90 -3.95 5.99 -10.44
CA TRP A 90 -3.62 5.37 -9.15
C TRP A 90 -3.09 3.95 -9.30
N ILE A 91 -2.07 3.65 -8.51
CA ILE A 91 -1.60 2.29 -8.21
C ILE A 91 -2.20 1.87 -6.88
N LEU A 92 -2.76 0.66 -6.80
CA LEU A 92 -3.44 0.15 -5.62
C LEU A 92 -2.66 -1.01 -4.99
N ILE A 93 -2.53 -0.96 -3.66
CA ILE A 93 -1.87 -1.95 -2.82
C ILE A 93 -2.88 -2.39 -1.75
N CYS A 94 -3.16 -3.68 -1.65
CA CYS A 94 -4.11 -4.25 -0.69
C CYS A 94 -3.46 -5.40 0.09
N PRO A 95 -2.80 -5.11 1.22
CA PRO A 95 -2.21 -6.13 2.09
C PRO A 95 -3.30 -6.95 2.80
N THR A 96 -3.04 -8.24 2.99
CA THR A 96 -3.92 -9.16 3.73
C THR A 96 -3.49 -9.25 5.18
N ASN A 97 -4.35 -8.80 6.08
CA ASN A 97 -4.21 -9.02 7.52
C ASN A 97 -4.83 -10.38 7.88
N ALA A 98 -3.97 -11.40 8.03
CA ALA A 98 -4.38 -12.76 8.38
C ALA A 98 -5.14 -12.85 9.73
N GLY A 99 -4.86 -11.93 10.67
CA GLY A 99 -5.61 -11.83 11.92
C GLY A 99 -7.08 -11.49 11.66
N LEU A 100 -7.33 -10.51 10.78
CA LEU A 100 -8.68 -10.08 10.37
C LEU A 100 -9.42 -11.14 9.55
N VAL A 101 -8.74 -11.87 8.64
CA VAL A 101 -9.34 -12.94 7.83
C VAL A 101 -9.99 -14.00 8.72
N ARG A 102 -9.36 -14.35 9.85
CA ARG A 102 -9.81 -15.41 10.76
C ARG A 102 -10.95 -14.99 11.69
N GLY A 103 -11.57 -13.83 11.47
CA GLY A 103 -12.65 -13.32 12.30
C GLY A 103 -12.21 -12.80 13.67
N ASN A 104 -10.93 -12.95 14.01
CA ASN A 104 -10.33 -12.20 15.09
C ASN A 104 -10.35 -10.75 14.62
N ALA A 105 -10.92 -9.81 15.38
CA ALA A 105 -11.11 -8.44 14.89
C ALA A 105 -9.79 -7.64 14.74
N GLY A 106 -8.68 -8.28 14.35
CA GLY A 106 -7.36 -7.69 14.11
C GLY A 106 -6.77 -7.06 15.36
N GLN A 107 -7.29 -7.42 16.53
CA GLN A 107 -7.09 -6.65 17.76
C GLN A 107 -5.69 -6.81 18.36
N THR A 108 -4.86 -7.72 17.86
CA THR A 108 -3.49 -7.85 18.32
C THR A 108 -2.61 -6.83 17.58
N VAL A 109 -2.02 -5.92 18.34
CA VAL A 109 -1.04 -4.91 17.86
C VAL A 109 0.04 -5.55 16.98
N LYS A 110 0.44 -6.81 17.28
CA LYS A 110 1.44 -7.56 16.54
C LYS A 110 1.08 -7.81 15.07
N ASP A 111 -0.17 -8.16 14.77
CA ASP A 111 -0.59 -8.40 13.38
C ASP A 111 -0.75 -7.06 12.64
N ALA A 112 -1.22 -6.01 13.32
CA ALA A 112 -1.30 -4.68 12.75
C ALA A 112 0.10 -4.10 12.42
N ASP A 113 1.08 -4.27 13.30
CA ASP A 113 2.49 -3.90 13.07
C ASP A 113 3.05 -4.63 11.86
N LYS A 114 2.91 -5.95 11.83
CA LYS A 114 3.42 -6.78 10.73
C LYS A 114 2.86 -6.34 9.38
N VAL A 115 1.56 -6.04 9.30
CA VAL A 115 0.94 -5.61 8.04
C VAL A 115 1.31 -4.16 7.70
N ALA A 116 1.54 -3.29 8.69
CA ALA A 116 2.07 -1.95 8.46
C ALA A 116 3.47 -2.00 7.82
N ASP A 117 4.35 -2.88 8.32
CA ASP A 117 5.71 -3.09 7.79
C ASP A 117 5.65 -3.56 6.33
N ALA A 118 4.76 -4.52 6.04
CA ALA A 118 4.52 -5.02 4.69
C ALA A 118 4.00 -3.91 3.75
N SER A 119 3.13 -3.04 4.25
CA SER A 119 2.57 -1.92 3.49
C SER A 119 3.64 -0.91 3.11
N LYS A 120 4.51 -0.58 4.07
CA LYS A 120 5.65 0.31 3.84
C LYS A 120 6.63 -0.28 2.81
N SER A 121 6.97 -1.57 2.95
CA SER A 121 7.80 -2.30 1.98
C SER A 121 7.20 -2.30 0.57
N ALA A 122 5.89 -2.55 0.46
CA ALA A 122 5.18 -2.51 -0.82
C ALA A 122 5.15 -1.11 -1.46
N VAL A 123 4.94 -0.06 -0.67
CA VAL A 123 5.00 1.32 -1.15
C VAL A 123 6.41 1.65 -1.68
N GLU A 124 7.46 1.28 -0.94
CA GLU A 124 8.85 1.49 -1.39
C GLU A 124 9.16 0.74 -2.68
N LYS A 125 8.65 -0.50 -2.83
CA LYS A 125 8.75 -1.24 -4.07
C LYS A 125 8.05 -0.52 -5.23
N ILE A 126 6.85 0.03 -5.02
CA ILE A 126 6.15 0.78 -6.07
C ILE A 126 6.91 2.07 -6.41
N LEU A 127 7.35 2.84 -5.41
CA LEU A 127 8.14 4.06 -5.60
C LEU A 127 9.43 3.83 -6.40
N LYS A 128 10.05 2.66 -6.25
CA LYS A 128 11.27 2.30 -6.97
C LYS A 128 11.03 1.93 -8.43
N ASN A 129 9.90 1.29 -8.74
CA ASN A 129 9.69 0.63 -10.03
C ASN A 129 8.67 1.34 -10.94
N TYR A 130 7.93 2.33 -10.42
CA TYR A 130 6.90 3.06 -11.17
C TYR A 130 7.03 4.57 -10.93
N HIS A 131 6.67 5.38 -11.93
CA HIS A 131 6.64 6.83 -11.86
C HIS A 131 5.49 7.26 -10.96
N THR A 132 5.83 7.42 -9.70
CA THR A 132 4.95 7.78 -8.59
C THR A 132 5.60 8.86 -7.76
N ASP A 133 4.83 9.50 -6.90
CA ASP A 133 5.32 10.54 -5.99
C ASP A 133 5.13 10.10 -4.55
N LYS A 134 6.20 10.13 -3.75
CA LYS A 134 6.17 9.79 -2.31
C LYS A 134 5.25 10.68 -1.51
N LYS A 135 4.94 11.88 -2.00
CA LYS A 135 3.97 12.78 -1.38
C LYS A 135 2.52 12.46 -1.75
N ARG A 136 2.30 11.50 -2.64
CA ARG A 136 1.00 11.07 -3.15
C ARG A 136 0.66 9.64 -2.71
N VAL A 137 0.94 9.31 -1.46
CA VAL A 137 0.58 8.01 -0.86
C VAL A 137 -0.57 8.15 0.14
N LEU A 138 -1.75 7.67 -0.24
CA LEU A 138 -2.93 7.57 0.63
C LEU A 138 -2.96 6.18 1.27
N VAL A 139 -3.16 6.12 2.60
CA VAL A 139 -3.52 4.87 3.28
C VAL A 139 -4.96 4.94 3.79
N MET A 140 -5.74 3.89 3.52
CA MET A 140 -7.12 3.75 3.97
C MET A 140 -7.29 2.44 4.74
N GLY A 141 -8.18 2.47 5.72
CA GLY A 141 -8.68 1.28 6.39
C GLY A 141 -10.19 1.28 6.37
N TYR A 142 -10.77 0.08 6.27
CA TYR A 142 -12.20 -0.15 6.42
C TYR A 142 -12.49 -1.04 7.62
N SER A 143 -13.46 -0.68 8.47
CA SER A 143 -13.89 -1.54 9.59
C SER A 143 -12.71 -1.95 10.49
N GLY A 144 -12.49 -3.25 10.70
CA GLY A 144 -11.34 -3.79 11.44
C GLY A 144 -9.97 -3.38 10.89
N GLY A 145 -9.87 -3.00 9.61
CA GLY A 145 -8.65 -2.51 8.96
C GLY A 145 -8.13 -1.18 9.54
N GLY A 146 -8.95 -0.48 10.34
CA GLY A 146 -8.55 0.71 11.08
C GLY A 146 -7.31 0.52 11.95
N HIS A 147 -7.13 -0.65 12.56
CA HIS A 147 -5.96 -0.91 13.41
C HIS A 147 -4.65 -0.87 12.60
N THR A 148 -4.63 -1.55 11.45
CA THR A 148 -3.48 -1.55 10.55
C THR A 148 -3.28 -0.19 9.88
N LEU A 149 -4.36 0.48 9.49
CA LEU A 149 -4.33 1.86 9.00
C LEU A 149 -3.62 2.78 9.98
N ALA A 150 -4.12 2.84 11.21
CA ALA A 150 -3.58 3.72 12.23
C ALA A 150 -2.11 3.37 12.48
N ARG A 151 -1.78 2.09 12.57
CA ARG A 151 -0.40 1.66 12.82
C ARG A 151 0.55 2.04 11.69
N SER A 152 0.12 1.87 10.44
CA SER A 152 0.88 2.30 9.26
C SER A 152 1.14 3.80 9.27
N PHE A 153 0.09 4.58 9.53
CA PHE A 153 0.17 6.04 9.49
C PHE A 153 1.03 6.62 10.62
N GLU A 154 0.96 6.05 11.84
CA GLU A 154 1.75 6.50 12.99
C GLU A 154 3.22 6.07 12.89
N LYS A 155 3.48 4.82 12.48
CA LYS A 155 4.83 4.24 12.45
C LYS A 155 5.67 4.78 11.28
N TYR A 156 5.04 5.15 10.17
CA TYR A 156 5.71 5.52 8.93
C TYR A 156 5.26 6.89 8.40
N PRO A 157 5.56 7.99 9.14
CA PRO A 157 5.15 9.34 8.75
C PRO A 157 5.71 9.79 7.40
N GLU A 158 6.90 9.33 7.04
CA GLU A 158 7.58 9.66 5.77
C GLU A 158 7.05 8.86 4.56
N THR A 159 6.25 7.82 4.80
CA THR A 159 5.73 6.95 3.74
C THR A 159 4.30 7.32 3.35
N PHE A 160 3.46 7.66 4.32
CA PHE A 160 2.04 7.90 4.09
C PHE A 160 1.72 9.38 4.23
N ALA A 161 1.37 10.02 3.12
CA ALA A 161 1.09 11.44 3.04
C ALA A 161 -0.25 11.82 3.67
N ALA A 162 -1.26 10.94 3.57
CA ALA A 162 -2.57 11.16 4.16
C ALA A 162 -3.21 9.83 4.60
N MET A 163 -4.17 9.89 5.52
CA MET A 163 -5.00 8.74 5.85
C MET A 163 -6.50 8.95 5.71
N ALA A 164 -7.20 7.89 5.32
CA ALA A 164 -8.66 7.81 5.28
C ALA A 164 -9.18 6.71 6.21
N VAL A 165 -9.92 7.12 7.23
CA VAL A 165 -10.56 6.24 8.21
C VAL A 165 -12.01 6.01 7.76
N CYS A 166 -12.31 4.83 7.23
CA CYS A 166 -13.61 4.53 6.62
C CYS A 166 -14.39 3.51 7.45
N SER A 167 -15.36 3.97 8.25
CA SER A 167 -16.16 3.13 9.15
C SER A 167 -15.31 2.19 10.01
N CYS A 168 -14.23 2.71 10.60
CA CYS A 168 -13.24 1.90 11.31
C CYS A 168 -13.46 1.79 12.82
N ASN A 169 -13.00 0.66 13.37
CA ASN A 169 -12.71 0.58 14.80
C ASN A 169 -11.57 1.55 15.12
N GLY A 170 -11.70 2.24 16.26
CA GLY A 170 -10.67 3.13 16.79
C GLY A 170 -9.37 2.39 17.13
N PRO A 171 -8.20 3.06 17.03
CA PRO A 171 -6.93 2.43 17.37
C PRO A 171 -6.88 2.05 18.85
N THR A 172 -6.08 1.04 19.17
CA THR A 172 -5.79 0.61 20.55
C THR A 172 -4.63 1.38 21.17
N PHE A 173 -3.94 2.22 20.39
CA PHE A 173 -2.84 3.07 20.81
C PHE A 173 -3.21 4.56 20.63
N ALA A 174 -2.43 5.45 21.26
CA ALA A 174 -2.59 6.89 21.11
C ALA A 174 -1.73 7.42 19.95
N PHE A 175 -2.31 8.26 19.09
CA PHE A 175 -1.54 9.05 18.13
C PHE A 175 -0.56 9.97 18.87
N THR A 176 0.60 10.22 18.27
CA THR A 176 1.58 11.20 18.76
C THR A 176 1.63 12.41 17.83
N ALA A 177 2.37 13.46 18.22
CA ALA A 177 2.57 14.64 17.39
C ALA A 177 3.39 14.39 16.10
N ASN A 178 3.87 13.15 15.90
CA ASN A 178 4.63 12.77 14.74
C ASN A 178 3.80 12.84 13.44
N GLY A 179 4.20 13.72 12.52
CA GLY A 179 3.50 13.93 11.24
C GLY A 179 2.09 14.50 11.39
N ASN A 180 1.85 15.35 12.39
CA ASN A 180 0.55 15.96 12.68
C ASN A 180 0.11 17.08 11.70
N ASP A 181 0.96 17.40 10.73
CA ASP A 181 0.65 18.26 9.59
C ASP A 181 0.00 17.49 8.43
N ARG A 182 0.06 16.15 8.44
CA ARG A 182 -0.53 15.30 7.41
C ARG A 182 -2.06 15.28 7.50
N PRO A 183 -2.76 15.39 6.36
CA PRO A 183 -4.21 15.45 6.33
C PRO A 183 -4.86 14.10 6.65
N VAL A 184 -5.98 14.16 7.36
CA VAL A 184 -6.80 13.01 7.75
C VAL A 184 -8.24 13.19 7.30
N PHE A 185 -8.80 12.16 6.68
CA PHE A 185 -10.22 12.05 6.36
C PHE A 185 -10.85 10.96 7.23
N ILE A 186 -11.97 11.25 7.88
CA ILE A 186 -12.71 10.30 8.71
C ILE A 186 -14.14 10.27 8.20
N VAL A 187 -14.65 9.09 7.88
CA VAL A 187 -16.06 8.90 7.52
C VAL A 187 -16.65 7.70 8.24
N ARG A 188 -17.91 7.82 8.64
CA ARG A 188 -18.72 6.70 9.15
C ARG A 188 -20.20 6.91 8.86
N GLY A 189 -20.97 5.83 8.93
CA GLY A 189 -22.42 5.91 9.03
C GLY A 189 -22.88 6.49 10.37
N GLU A 190 -23.99 7.22 10.39
CA GLU A 190 -24.66 7.64 11.61
C GLU A 190 -25.16 6.43 12.42
N LYS A 191 -25.77 5.46 11.73
CA LYS A 191 -26.33 4.20 12.23
C LYS A 191 -25.40 3.00 11.95
N ASP A 192 -24.10 3.26 11.97
CA ASP A 192 -23.06 2.23 11.86
C ASP A 192 -23.12 1.25 13.04
N LEU A 193 -22.31 0.18 13.02
CA LEU A 193 -22.21 -0.77 14.12
C LEU A 193 -21.89 -0.04 15.43
N ALA A 194 -22.50 -0.49 16.53
CA ALA A 194 -22.38 0.18 17.83
C ALA A 194 -20.92 0.37 18.29
N ASN A 195 -20.04 -0.60 17.99
CA ASN A 195 -18.61 -0.49 18.29
C ASN A 195 -17.91 0.57 17.43
N ILE A 196 -18.29 0.74 16.16
CA ILE A 196 -17.75 1.78 15.27
C ILE A 196 -18.21 3.15 15.73
N VAL A 197 -19.50 3.32 16.04
CA VAL A 197 -20.04 4.59 16.54
C VAL A 197 -19.37 4.97 17.86
N ARG A 198 -19.24 4.03 18.79
CA ARG A 198 -18.53 4.22 20.07
C ARG A 198 -17.06 4.59 19.86
N ASP A 199 -16.37 3.88 18.96
CA ASP A 199 -14.92 4.04 18.79
C ASP A 199 -14.54 5.18 17.84
N ALA A 200 -15.49 5.77 17.11
CA ALA A 200 -15.25 6.91 16.21
C ALA A 200 -14.61 8.11 16.92
N GLY A 201 -14.95 8.32 18.20
CA GLY A 201 -14.33 9.35 19.03
C GLY A 201 -12.82 9.13 19.22
N LYS A 202 -12.33 7.89 19.19
CA LYS A 202 -10.92 7.58 19.44
C LYS A 202 -9.98 8.18 18.39
N TYR A 203 -10.36 8.15 17.11
CA TYR A 203 -9.58 8.82 16.07
C TYR A 203 -9.62 10.33 16.27
N LYS A 204 -10.82 10.92 16.34
CA LYS A 204 -10.97 12.38 16.46
C LYS A 204 -10.24 12.93 17.69
N ASP A 205 -10.47 12.33 18.85
CA ASP A 205 -9.90 12.80 20.11
C ASP A 205 -8.40 12.51 20.17
N GLY A 206 -7.96 11.36 19.67
CA GLY A 206 -6.54 10.99 19.60
C GLY A 206 -5.76 11.95 18.72
N LEU A 207 -6.25 12.22 17.51
CA LEU A 207 -5.65 13.17 16.56
C LEU A 207 -5.66 14.60 17.11
N THR A 208 -6.76 15.01 17.76
CA THR A 208 -6.84 16.32 18.42
C THR A 208 -5.79 16.46 19.51
N ARG A 209 -5.66 15.46 20.40
CA ARG A 209 -4.63 15.46 21.46
C ARG A 209 -3.20 15.45 20.90
N ALA A 210 -3.00 14.78 19.76
CA ALA A 210 -1.73 14.75 19.04
C ALA A 210 -1.42 16.05 18.25
N GLY A 211 -2.36 17.00 18.20
CA GLY A 211 -2.18 18.27 17.51
C GLY A 211 -2.31 18.19 15.99
N TYR A 212 -3.05 17.22 15.45
CA TYR A 212 -3.32 17.14 14.02
C TYR A 212 -4.13 18.35 13.55
N LYS A 213 -3.61 19.04 12.53
CA LYS A 213 -4.14 20.35 12.10
C LYS A 213 -5.23 20.24 11.04
N SER A 214 -5.20 19.18 10.24
CA SER A 214 -6.09 18.99 9.09
C SER A 214 -6.86 17.67 9.22
N VAL A 215 -8.01 17.73 9.89
CA VAL A 215 -8.91 16.57 10.07
C VAL A 215 -10.28 16.91 9.50
N LYS A 216 -10.68 16.25 8.41
CA LYS A 216 -12.05 16.29 7.88
C LYS A 216 -12.82 15.10 8.43
N SER A 217 -13.99 15.35 9.02
CA SER A 217 -14.86 14.29 9.54
C SER A 217 -16.25 14.39 8.93
N VAL A 218 -16.72 13.27 8.37
CA VAL A 218 -18.00 13.10 7.69
C VAL A 218 -18.82 12.06 8.43
N VAL A 219 -20.09 12.36 8.69
CA VAL A 219 -21.06 11.40 9.21
C VAL A 219 -22.17 11.29 8.17
N ILE A 220 -22.35 10.09 7.61
CA ILE A 220 -23.36 9.82 6.58
C ILE A 220 -24.72 9.67 7.28
N PRO A 221 -25.69 10.59 7.07
CA PRO A 221 -27.02 10.50 7.68
C PRO A 221 -27.69 9.18 7.34
N ASP A 222 -28.31 8.53 8.34
CA ASP A 222 -28.92 7.20 8.21
C ASP A 222 -27.97 6.07 7.73
N GLY A 223 -26.69 6.38 7.50
CA GLY A 223 -25.69 5.46 6.96
C GLY A 223 -25.42 4.31 7.92
N LYS A 224 -25.32 3.10 7.39
CA LYS A 224 -24.97 1.88 8.14
C LYS A 224 -23.47 1.58 8.00
N HIS A 225 -23.06 0.33 8.23
CA HIS A 225 -21.69 -0.14 8.04
C HIS A 225 -21.35 -0.34 6.56
N TYR A 226 -21.24 0.76 5.81
CA TYR A 226 -20.98 0.74 4.38
C TYR A 226 -20.36 2.07 3.91
N VAL A 227 -19.39 1.97 3.01
CA VAL A 227 -18.81 3.13 2.30
C VAL A 227 -19.12 2.99 0.82
N GLY A 228 -19.98 3.88 0.33
CA GLY A 228 -20.50 3.88 -1.02
C GLY A 228 -19.72 4.78 -1.98
N GLU A 229 -20.19 4.81 -3.22
CA GLU A 229 -19.57 5.59 -4.30
C GLU A 229 -19.50 7.09 -3.99
N GLU A 230 -20.56 7.68 -3.44
CA GLU A 230 -20.58 9.09 -3.06
C GLU A 230 -19.48 9.43 -2.05
N THR A 231 -19.33 8.60 -1.02
CA THR A 231 -18.28 8.78 -0.03
C THR A 231 -16.88 8.62 -0.62
N MET A 232 -16.68 7.66 -1.54
CA MET A 232 -15.40 7.51 -2.22
C MET A 232 -15.10 8.70 -3.14
N ARG A 233 -16.12 9.25 -3.83
CA ARG A 233 -15.98 10.48 -4.63
C ARG A 233 -15.57 11.66 -3.74
N GLU A 234 -16.20 11.81 -2.57
CA GLU A 234 -15.83 12.86 -1.61
C GLU A 234 -14.41 12.68 -1.06
N LEU A 235 -13.99 11.44 -0.77
CA LEU A 235 -12.64 11.13 -0.35
C LEU A 235 -11.61 11.54 -1.42
N PHE A 236 -11.86 11.21 -2.69
CA PHE A 236 -10.95 11.59 -3.76
C PHE A 236 -10.93 13.09 -4.03
N ALA A 237 -12.08 13.77 -3.95
CA ALA A 237 -12.12 15.24 -4.05
C ALA A 237 -11.32 15.89 -2.91
N TRP A 238 -11.46 15.38 -1.69
CA TRP A 238 -10.66 15.82 -0.55
C TRP A 238 -9.16 15.56 -0.76
N TRP A 239 -8.78 14.41 -1.32
CA TRP A 239 -7.39 14.09 -1.65
C TRP A 239 -6.78 15.11 -2.61
N ASP A 240 -7.50 15.43 -3.69
CA ASP A 240 -7.05 16.40 -4.69
C ASP A 240 -6.82 17.79 -4.08
N GLU A 241 -7.64 18.19 -3.10
CA GLU A 241 -7.52 19.47 -2.41
C GLU A 241 -6.44 19.49 -1.32
N ALA A 242 -6.47 18.50 -0.43
CA ALA A 242 -5.64 18.46 0.76
C ALA A 242 -4.19 18.07 0.47
N VAL A 243 -3.96 17.30 -0.61
CA VAL A 243 -2.63 16.76 -0.93
C VAL A 243 -2.11 17.35 -2.24
N LEU A 244 -2.83 17.18 -3.36
CA LEU A 244 -2.28 17.54 -4.67
C LEU A 244 -2.15 19.06 -4.88
N LYS A 245 -3.14 19.86 -4.47
CA LYS A 245 -3.07 21.33 -4.59
C LYS A 245 -2.09 21.98 -3.61
N HIS A 246 -1.84 21.35 -2.46
CA HIS A 246 -0.89 21.85 -1.47
C HIS A 246 0.57 21.64 -1.89
N ASP A 247 0.85 20.60 -2.68
CA ASP A 247 2.19 20.36 -3.24
C ASP A 247 2.53 21.27 -4.42
N ALA A 248 1.54 21.69 -5.22
CA ALA A 248 1.78 22.59 -6.35
C ALA A 248 2.13 24.05 -5.95
N LYS A 249 2.03 24.38 -4.65
CA LYS A 249 2.29 25.72 -4.09
C LYS A 249 3.58 25.83 -3.27
N LYS A 250 4.34 24.74 -3.13
CA LYS A 250 5.64 24.71 -2.45
C LYS A 250 6.74 24.45 -3.46
#